data_AF-A0AA85KBI9-F1
#
_entry.id   AF-A0AA85KBI9-F1
#
_cell.length_a   1.000
_cell.length_b   1.000
_cell.length_c   1.000
_cell.angle_alpha   90.00
_cell.angle_beta   90.00
_cell.angle_gamma   90.00
#
_symmetry.space_group_name_H-M   'P 1'
#
loop_
_entity.id
_entity.type
_entity.pdbx_description
1 polymer ?
#
loop_
_entity_poly.entity_id
_entity_poly.type
_entity_poly.pdbx_seq_one_letter_code
_entity_poly.pdbx_strand_id
1 'polypeptide(L)'
;MTKVHLKENVNTESFLPGVDKHPFDTNTTCTLCIDTLYLWQKVVSSTDMRKYLDSYAKFFCSFSIIYKDQCEVMVEQYFDTFIHIVDHTNYVDLCKATPLCKA
;
A
#
# COMPACT_ATOMS: atom_id res chain seq x y z
N MET A 1 -33.15 -11.79 16.89
CA MET A 1 -33.67 -10.84 15.88
C MET A 1 -33.51 -9.45 16.48
N THR A 2 -32.57 -8.61 16.02
CA THR A 2 -32.81 -7.65 14.93
C THR A 2 -31.48 -7.17 14.32
N LYS A 3 -31.54 -6.93 13.01
CA LYS A 3 -30.48 -6.63 12.03
C LYS A 3 -29.55 -5.47 12.42
N VAL A 4 -28.23 -5.69 12.32
CA VAL A 4 -27.26 -4.61 12.08
C VAL A 4 -27.08 -4.50 10.58
N HIS A 5 -27.66 -3.46 10.00
CA HIS A 5 -27.47 -3.13 8.58
C HIS A 5 -26.07 -2.56 8.40
N LEU A 6 -25.12 -3.40 7.93
CA LEU A 6 -23.91 -2.91 7.29
C LEU A 6 -24.32 -2.20 6.00
N LYS A 7 -24.19 -0.87 5.99
CA LYS A 7 -24.11 -0.09 4.76
C LYS A 7 -22.71 0.48 4.71
N GLU A 8 -21.86 -0.17 3.93
CA GLU A 8 -20.87 0.49 3.09
C GLU A 8 -20.40 -0.55 2.07
N ASN A 9 -21.05 -0.52 0.91
CA ASN A 9 -20.61 -1.18 -0.32
C ASN A 9 -19.30 -0.51 -0.74
N VAL A 10 -18.16 -1.02 -0.26
CA VAL A 10 -16.88 -0.71 -0.86
C VAL A 10 -16.75 -1.61 -2.08
N ASN A 11 -17.24 -1.12 -3.22
CA ASN A 11 -17.02 -1.78 -4.50
C ASN A 11 -15.53 -1.61 -4.84
N THR A 12 -14.75 -2.65 -4.56
CA THR A 12 -13.30 -2.67 -4.81
C THR A 12 -12.97 -2.61 -6.30
N GLU A 13 -13.97 -2.78 -7.18
CA GLU A 13 -13.84 -2.65 -8.63
C GLU A 13 -13.70 -1.20 -9.10
N SER A 14 -14.00 -0.19 -8.28
CA SER A 14 -13.86 1.22 -8.67
C SER A 14 -12.46 1.80 -8.43
N PHE A 15 -11.56 1.06 -7.78
CA PHE A 15 -10.20 1.52 -7.50
C PHE A 15 -9.18 1.10 -8.55
N LEU A 16 -9.51 0.14 -9.43
CA LEU A 16 -8.63 -0.30 -10.52
C LEU A 16 -9.45 -0.47 -11.81
N PRO A 17 -9.73 0.61 -12.55
CA PRO A 17 -10.24 0.47 -13.90
C PRO A 17 -9.11 -0.02 -14.82
N GLY A 18 -9.22 -1.26 -15.27
CA GLY A 18 -8.54 -1.77 -16.47
C GLY A 18 -7.03 -1.97 -16.36
N VAL A 19 -6.61 -3.13 -15.84
CA VAL A 19 -5.28 -3.67 -16.19
C VAL A 19 -5.37 -4.27 -17.60
N ASP A 20 -5.55 -3.41 -18.59
CA ASP A 20 -5.27 -3.76 -19.97
C ASP A 20 -3.77 -3.95 -20.11
N LYS A 21 -3.38 -5.01 -20.83
CA LYS A 21 -1.99 -5.29 -21.20
C LYS A 21 -1.49 -4.19 -22.13
N HIS A 22 -1.12 -3.03 -21.58
CA HIS A 22 -0.59 -1.91 -22.35
C HIS A 22 0.93 -2.05 -22.50
N PRO A 23 1.49 -1.70 -23.67
CA PRO A 23 2.93 -1.58 -23.83
C PRO A 23 3.40 -0.48 -22.86
N PHE A 24 4.29 -0.86 -21.93
CA PHE A 24 4.82 0.01 -20.91
C PHE A 24 5.77 1.03 -21.55
N ASP A 25 5.28 2.22 -21.87
CA ASP A 25 6.15 3.36 -22.16
C ASP A 25 6.80 3.77 -20.84
N THR A 26 8.13 3.61 -20.77
CA THR A 26 8.93 3.77 -19.54
C THR A 26 8.79 5.12 -18.85
N ASN A 27 8.32 6.14 -19.58
CA ASN A 27 8.11 7.48 -19.04
C ASN A 27 6.81 7.56 -18.21
N THR A 28 5.71 7.00 -18.73
CA THR A 28 4.38 7.07 -18.09
C THR A 28 4.33 6.27 -16.79
N THR A 29 5.00 5.11 -16.75
CA THR A 29 5.03 4.25 -15.56
C THR A 29 5.93 4.80 -14.46
N CYS A 30 7.00 5.51 -14.85
CA CYS A 30 7.86 6.20 -13.91
C CYS A 30 7.12 7.37 -13.25
N THR A 31 6.42 8.19 -14.05
CA THR A 31 5.56 9.26 -13.55
C THR A 31 4.49 8.72 -12.59
N LEU A 32 3.81 7.63 -12.95
CA LEU A 32 2.80 7.02 -12.08
C LEU A 32 3.39 6.56 -10.74
N CYS A 33 4.59 5.97 -10.76
CA CYS A 33 5.28 5.58 -9.53
C CYS A 33 5.56 6.81 -8.65
N ILE A 34 6.13 7.86 -9.25
CA ILE A 34 6.49 9.11 -8.55
C ILE A 34 5.26 9.75 -7.93
N ASP A 35 4.17 9.90 -8.69
CA ASP A 35 2.93 10.50 -8.21
C ASP A 35 2.31 9.67 -7.08
N THR A 36 2.33 8.34 -7.22
CA THR A 36 1.82 7.42 -6.20
C THR A 36 2.62 7.53 -4.92
N LEU A 37 3.95 7.46 -4.98
CA LEU A 37 4.79 7.55 -3.78
C LEU A 37 4.74 8.93 -3.13
N TYR A 38 4.64 10.00 -3.91
CA TYR A 38 4.40 11.35 -3.39
C TYR A 38 3.10 11.44 -2.58
N LEU A 39 2.02 10.86 -3.08
CA LEU A 39 0.75 10.80 -2.34
C LEU A 39 0.86 9.90 -1.10
N TRP A 40 1.52 8.76 -1.22
CA TRP A 40 1.73 7.85 -0.08
C TRP A 40 2.48 8.53 1.05
N GLN A 41 3.54 9.29 0.79
CA GLN A 41 4.28 10.03 1.82
C GLN A 41 3.40 11.01 2.60
N LYS A 42 2.52 11.74 1.90
CA LYS A 42 1.53 12.61 2.56
C LYS A 42 0.55 11.83 3.43
N VAL A 43 0.17 10.63 3.01
CA VAL A 43 -0.74 9.77 3.77
C VAL A 43 -0.03 9.18 4.99
N VAL A 44 1.17 8.60 4.83
CA VAL A 44 1.87 7.92 5.93
C VAL A 44 2.48 8.86 6.96
N SER A 45 2.69 10.14 6.64
CA SER A 45 3.10 11.14 7.64
C SER A 45 2.03 11.43 8.70
N SER A 46 0.75 11.08 8.45
CA SER A 46 -0.32 11.20 9.44
C SER A 46 -0.30 10.04 10.45
N THR A 47 -0.29 10.37 11.74
CA THR A 47 -0.33 9.39 12.84
C THR A 47 -1.58 8.50 12.80
N ASP A 48 -2.73 9.04 12.37
CA ASP A 48 -3.97 8.28 12.27
C ASP A 48 -3.92 7.27 11.12
N MET A 49 -3.32 7.67 10.00
CA MET A 49 -3.12 6.78 8.86
C MET A 49 -2.11 5.68 9.17
N ARG A 50 -1.06 5.96 9.96
CA ARG A 50 -0.12 4.90 10.42
C ARG A 50 -0.84 3.81 11.20
N LYS A 51 -1.70 4.19 12.16
CA LYS A 51 -2.49 3.22 12.93
C LYS A 51 -3.44 2.42 12.05
N TYR A 52 -4.07 3.08 11.08
CA TYR A 52 -4.94 2.40 10.13
C TYR A 52 -4.16 1.37 9.30
N LEU A 53 -2.98 1.75 8.78
CA LEU A 53 -2.13 0.88 7.98
C LEU A 53 -1.56 -0.30 8.79
N ASP A 54 -1.19 -0.11 10.05
CA ASP A 54 -0.76 -1.22 10.94
C ASP A 54 -1.89 -2.24 11.15
N SER A 55 -3.08 -1.74 11.49
CA SER A 55 -4.27 -2.58 11.66
C SER A 55 -4.62 -3.33 10.38
N TYR A 56 -4.50 -2.65 9.23
CA TYR A 56 -4.77 -3.24 7.94
C TYR A 56 -3.72 -4.30 7.54
N ALA A 57 -2.44 -4.06 7.84
CA ALA A 57 -1.38 -5.04 7.62
C ALA A 57 -1.58 -6.32 8.46
N LYS A 58 -1.96 -6.17 9.74
CA LYS A 58 -2.33 -7.29 10.61
C LYS A 58 -3.59 -8.01 10.13
N PHE A 59 -4.59 -7.26 9.67
CA PHE A 59 -5.78 -7.84 9.07
C PHE A 59 -5.43 -8.70 7.85
N PHE A 60 -4.48 -8.28 7.02
CA PHE A 60 -4.03 -9.07 5.88
C PHE A 60 -3.42 -10.43 6.29
N CYS A 61 -2.75 -10.50 7.42
CA CYS A 61 -2.23 -11.76 7.96
C CYS A 61 -3.33 -12.77 8.25
N SER A 62 -4.55 -12.32 8.55
CA SER A 62 -5.69 -13.20 8.82
C SER A 62 -6.18 -14.00 7.60
N PHE A 63 -5.86 -13.56 6.38
CA PHE A 63 -6.22 -14.31 5.16
C PHE A 63 -5.36 -15.57 4.96
N SER A 64 -4.19 -15.64 5.59
CA SER A 64 -3.27 -16.77 5.46
C SER A 64 -3.25 -17.57 6.76
N ILE A 65 -4.17 -18.54 6.89
CA ILE A 65 -4.30 -19.34 8.12
C ILE A 65 -2.99 -20.05 8.48
N ILE A 66 -2.22 -20.50 7.49
CA ILE A 66 -0.97 -21.27 7.69
C ILE A 66 0.17 -20.37 8.18
N TYR A 67 0.20 -19.10 7.76
CA TYR A 67 1.30 -18.17 8.05
C TYR A 67 0.90 -17.00 8.93
N LYS A 68 -0.30 -17.04 9.53
CA LYS A 68 -0.88 -15.93 10.27
C LYS A 68 0.09 -15.37 11.31
N ASP A 69 0.54 -16.22 12.23
CA ASP A 69 1.39 -15.80 13.35
C ASP A 69 2.75 -15.27 12.87
N GLN A 70 3.33 -15.90 11.83
CA GLN A 70 4.59 -15.45 11.24
C GLN A 70 4.43 -14.10 10.53
N CYS A 71 3.29 -13.88 9.86
CA CYS A 71 2.96 -12.62 9.23
C CYS A 71 2.77 -11.51 10.27
N GLU A 72 2.01 -11.77 11.34
CA GLU A 72 1.78 -10.80 12.42
C GLU A 72 3.11 -10.37 13.06
N VAL A 73 4.01 -11.33 13.33
CA VAL A 73 5.36 -11.03 13.84
C VAL A 73 6.16 -10.17 12.86
N MET A 74 6.11 -10.46 11.56
CA MET A 74 6.79 -9.64 10.56
C MET A 74 6.22 -8.22 10.51
N VAL A 75 4.90 -8.06 10.57
CA VAL A 75 4.27 -6.74 10.60
C VAL A 75 4.72 -5.98 11.84
N GLU A 76 4.66 -6.59 13.03
CA GLU A 76 5.09 -5.95 14.27
C GLU A 76 6.57 -5.54 14.26
N GLN A 77 7.44 -6.34 13.66
CA GLN A 77 8.88 -6.07 13.62
C GLN A 77 9.28 -5.04 12.56
N TYR A 78 8.63 -5.07 11.40
CA TYR A 78 9.11 -4.34 10.22
C TYR A 78 8.20 -3.18 9.79
N PHE A 79 6.96 -3.09 10.28
CA PHE A 79 6.02 -2.06 9.83
C PHE A 79 6.54 -0.64 10.06
N ASP A 80 7.01 -0.32 11.28
CA ASP A 80 7.53 1.01 11.58
C ASP A 80 8.78 1.34 10.75
N THR A 81 9.63 0.34 10.51
CA THR A 81 10.81 0.49 9.64
C THR A 81 10.39 0.75 8.20
N PHE A 82 9.40 0.01 7.68
CA PHE A 82 8.86 0.21 6.34
C PHE A 82 8.26 1.61 6.17
N ILE A 83 7.42 2.05 7.11
CA ILE A 83 6.84 3.38 7.09
C ILE A 83 7.92 4.45 7.16
N HIS A 84 8.95 4.28 8.01
CA HIS A 84 10.06 5.22 8.09
C HIS A 84 10.80 5.35 6.76
N ILE A 85 11.10 4.24 6.08
CA ILE A 85 11.73 4.24 4.75
C ILE A 85 10.85 4.99 3.74
N VAL A 86 9.55 4.68 3.67
CA VAL A 86 8.63 5.35 2.74
C VAL A 86 8.57 6.85 3.00
N ASP A 87 8.51 7.26 4.27
CA ASP A 87 8.34 8.66 4.70
C ASP A 87 9.61 9.52 4.54
N HIS A 88 10.81 8.93 4.73
CA HIS A 88 12.07 9.68 4.76
C HIS A 88 12.94 9.51 3.52
N THR A 89 12.64 8.54 2.65
CA THR A 89 13.35 8.38 1.38
C THR A 89 12.74 9.26 0.31
N ASN A 90 13.54 9.85 -0.57
CA ASN A 90 13.00 10.57 -1.70
C ASN A 90 12.16 9.63 -2.59
N TYR A 91 10.91 10.01 -2.89
CA TYR A 91 9.99 9.19 -3.69
C TYR A 91 10.50 8.88 -5.11
N VAL A 92 11.33 9.76 -5.70
CA VAL A 92 11.98 9.50 -6.99
C VAL A 92 13.03 8.40 -6.86
N ASP A 93 13.81 8.41 -5.78
CA ASP A 93 14.84 7.39 -5.54
C ASP A 93 14.21 6.03 -5.21
N LEU A 94 13.10 6.01 -4.48
CA LEU A 94 12.30 4.80 -4.28
C LEU A 94 11.81 4.23 -5.62
N CYS A 95 11.34 5.07 -6.55
CA CYS A 95 10.91 4.60 -7.86
C CYS A 95 12.07 4.11 -8.73
N LYS A 96 13.26 4.71 -8.65
CA LYS A 96 14.48 4.24 -9.35
C LYS A 96 14.99 2.89 -8.83
N ALA A 97 14.66 2.54 -7.58
CA ALA A 97 14.95 1.21 -7.05
C ALA A 97 14.06 0.11 -7.65
N THR A 98 13.02 0.49 -8.40
CA THR A 98 12.13 -0.43 -9.10
C THR A 98 12.40 -0.42 -10.61
N PRO A 99 11.98 -1.46 -11.35
CA PRO A 99 12.02 -1.43 -12.82
C PRO A 99 11.10 -0.37 -13.46
N LEU A 100 10.27 0.34 -12.67
CA LEU A 100 9.27 1.29 -13.17
C LEU A 100 9.89 2.61 -13.62
N CYS A 101 11.00 3.02 -12.99
CA CYS A 101 11.84 4.12 -13.44
C CYS A 101 13.21 3.56 -13.81
N LYS A 102 13.56 3.61 -15.11
CA LYS A 102 14.95 3.35 -15.50
C LYS A 102 15.84 4.42 -14.88
N ALA A 103 16.86 3.99 -14.17
CA ALA A 103 17.93 4.83 -13.64
C ALA A 103 18.73 5.49 -14.79
#